data_AF-A0A7S3AIX4-F1
#
_entry.id   AF-A0A7S3AIX4-F1
#
_cell.length_a   1.000
_cell.length_b   1.000
_cell.length_c   1.000
_cell.angle_alpha   90.00
_cell.angle_beta   90.00
_cell.angle_gamma   90.00
#
_symmetry.space_group_name_H-M   'P 1'
#
loop_
_entity.id
_entity.type
_entity.pdbx_description
1 polymer ?
#
loop_
_entity_poly.entity_id
_entity_poly.type
_entity_poly.pdbx_seq_one_letter_code
_entity_poly.pdbx_strand_id
1 'polypeptide(L)'
;LAMLKLPIDKKPTAADVHTRGVLRAAYRLLKAMTKGLPLMQAALVKHMSVFISHAEMNLVSHDISPTGLVNTIFRDNRSVCAQVQEDTVRTFVALAAHEHAPRFIRFLRMVVAPNSR
;
A
#
# COMPACT_ATOMS: atom_id res chain seq x y z
N LEU A 1 7.34 -2.03 12.47
CA LEU A 1 5.91 -2.23 12.11
C LEU A 1 4.93 -2.13 13.29
N ALA A 2 5.38 -2.14 14.54
CA ALA A 2 4.49 -2.02 15.70
C ALA A 2 3.58 -0.77 15.66
N MET A 3 4.10 0.38 15.20
CA MET A 3 3.31 1.61 15.05
C MET A 3 2.22 1.56 13.97
N LEU A 4 2.25 0.57 13.06
CA LEU A 4 1.21 0.41 12.05
C LEU A 4 0.02 -0.41 12.58
N LYS A 5 0.14 -1.08 13.73
CA LYS A 5 -0.96 -1.86 14.32
C LYS A 5 -1.90 -1.02 15.21
N LEU A 6 -1.87 0.30 15.08
CA LEU A 6 -2.72 1.18 15.88
C LEU A 6 -4.20 0.93 15.52
N PRO A 7 -5.11 0.85 16.49
CA PRO A 7 -6.52 0.65 16.23
C PRO A 7 -7.07 1.90 15.52
N ILE A 8 -7.59 1.73 14.31
CA ILE A 8 -8.23 2.81 13.55
C ILE A 8 -9.52 2.23 13.01
N ASP A 9 -10.62 2.93 13.25
CA ASP A 9 -11.90 2.54 12.68
C ASP A 9 -11.96 2.86 11.17
N LYS A 10 -12.69 2.01 10.42
CA LYS A 10 -12.89 2.19 8.97
C LYS A 10 -13.51 3.55 8.63
N LYS A 11 -14.35 4.09 9.51
CA LYS A 11 -14.94 5.43 9.35
C LYS A 11 -14.09 6.44 10.15
N PRO A 12 -13.63 7.54 9.53
CA PRO A 12 -12.86 8.55 10.24
C PRO A 12 -13.73 9.22 11.30
N THR A 13 -13.39 9.04 12.58
CA THR A 13 -13.94 9.86 13.67
C THR A 13 -13.02 11.04 13.96
N ALA A 14 -13.55 12.12 14.55
CA ALA A 14 -12.75 13.30 14.90
C ALA A 14 -11.63 12.99 15.92
N ALA A 15 -11.78 11.93 16.71
CA ALA A 15 -10.76 11.46 17.65
C ALA A 15 -9.56 10.79 16.94
N ASP A 16 -9.75 10.25 15.74
CA ASP A 16 -8.72 9.50 15.01
C ASP A 16 -7.76 10.37 14.20
N VAL A 17 -7.99 11.68 14.14
CA VAL A 17 -7.25 12.60 13.26
C VAL A 17 -5.74 12.57 13.58
N HIS A 18 -5.37 12.55 14.86
CA HIS A 18 -3.97 12.52 15.26
C HIS A 18 -3.31 11.18 14.93
N THR A 19 -3.97 10.06 15.25
CA THR A 19 -3.51 8.69 14.95
C THR A 19 -3.31 8.49 13.45
N ARG A 20 -4.28 8.92 12.63
CA ARG A 20 -4.18 8.89 11.16
C ARG A 20 -3.04 9.76 10.65
N GLY A 21 -2.77 10.91 11.30
CA GLY A 21 -1.62 11.76 11.03
C GLY A 21 -0.27 11.05 11.25
N VAL A 22 -0.11 10.38 12.39
CA VAL A 22 1.09 9.59 12.72
C VAL A 22 1.29 8.47 11.71
N LEU A 23 0.23 7.75 11.36
CA LEU A 23 0.29 6.67 10.37
C LEU A 23 0.68 7.19 8.99
N ARG A 24 0.14 8.34 8.58
CA ARG A 24 0.54 9.00 7.33
C ARG A 24 2.03 9.33 7.32
N ALA A 25 2.57 9.84 8.42
CA ALA A 25 4.01 10.11 8.55
C ALA A 25 4.83 8.82 8.48
N ALA A 26 4.38 7.74 9.12
CA ALA A 26 5.03 6.44 9.04
C ALA A 26 5.03 5.89 7.60
N TYR A 27 3.91 5.98 6.88
CA TYR A 27 3.83 5.57 5.47
C TYR A 27 4.70 6.44 4.55
N ARG A 28 4.81 7.74 4.81
CA ARG A 28 5.76 8.63 4.10
C ARG A 28 7.20 8.17 4.28
N LEU A 29 7.59 7.91 5.53
CA LEU A 29 8.94 7.48 5.86
C LEU A 29 9.25 6.14 5.21
N LEU A 30 8.37 5.14 5.37
CA LEU A 30 8.52 3.83 4.74
C LEU A 30 8.64 3.96 3.22
N LYS A 31 7.76 4.73 2.57
CA LYS A 31 7.83 4.96 1.12
C LYS A 31 9.17 5.56 0.69
N ALA A 32 9.68 6.54 1.45
CA ALA A 32 10.97 7.15 1.17
C ALA A 32 12.14 6.15 1.32
N MET A 33 12.13 5.34 2.38
CA MET A 33 13.16 4.32 2.63
C MET A 33 13.14 3.16 1.62
N THR A 34 11.96 2.88 1.04
CA THR A 34 11.78 1.75 0.13
C THR A 34 12.10 2.10 -1.33
N LYS A 35 12.03 3.39 -1.67
CA LYS A 35 12.19 3.85 -3.06
C LYS A 35 13.60 3.60 -3.57
N GLY A 36 13.73 2.69 -4.54
CA GLY A 36 15.01 2.38 -5.19
C GLY A 36 15.94 1.46 -4.42
N LEU A 37 15.47 0.83 -3.33
CA LEU A 37 16.24 -0.14 -2.55
C LEU A 37 15.59 -1.54 -2.63
N PRO A 38 16.08 -2.44 -3.51
CA PRO A 38 15.51 -3.78 -3.68
C PRO A 38 15.47 -4.63 -2.41
N LEU A 39 16.48 -4.50 -1.53
CA LEU A 39 16.54 -5.21 -0.26
C LEU A 39 15.42 -4.77 0.70
N MET A 40 15.13 -3.47 0.75
CA MET A 40 14.04 -2.93 1.57
C MET A 40 12.67 -3.29 0.99
N GLN A 41 12.54 -3.26 -0.34
CA GLN A 41 11.33 -3.75 -1.02
C GLN A 41 11.05 -5.20 -0.63
N ALA A 42 12.03 -6.10 -0.74
CA ALA A 42 11.89 -7.51 -0.37
C ALA A 42 11.58 -7.73 1.11
N ALA A 43 12.18 -6.93 2.01
CA ALA A 43 11.89 -7.02 3.44
C ALA A 43 10.44 -6.65 3.77
N LEU A 44 9.86 -5.67 3.06
CA LEU A 44 8.52 -5.17 3.32
C LEU A 44 7.40 -6.01 2.69
N VAL A 45 7.69 -6.82 1.67
CA VAL A 45 6.72 -7.76 1.07
C VAL A 45 6.10 -8.68 2.10
N LYS A 46 6.87 -9.12 3.10
CA LYS A 46 6.41 -10.01 4.18
C LYS A 46 5.26 -9.41 5.01
N HIS A 47 5.04 -8.11 4.91
CA HIS A 47 4.04 -7.37 5.67
C HIS A 47 2.92 -6.79 4.78
N MET A 48 2.79 -7.28 3.55
CA MET A 48 1.86 -6.77 2.55
C MET A 48 0.40 -6.80 3.01
N SER A 49 -0.01 -7.86 3.70
CA SER A 49 -1.39 -8.01 4.22
C SER A 49 -1.84 -6.83 5.10
N VAL A 50 -0.94 -6.31 5.93
CA VAL A 50 -1.20 -5.13 6.77
C VAL A 50 -1.41 -3.89 5.91
N PHE A 51 -0.57 -3.70 4.89
CA PHE A 51 -0.68 -2.53 4.02
C PHE A 51 -1.95 -2.54 3.16
N ILE A 52 -2.39 -3.73 2.73
CA ILE A 52 -3.64 -3.93 1.99
C ILE A 52 -4.83 -3.62 2.88
N SER A 53 -4.88 -4.19 4.09
CA SER A 53 -5.94 -3.92 5.07
C SER A 53 -6.12 -2.42 5.31
N HIS A 54 -5.00 -1.68 5.44
CA HIS A 54 -5.04 -0.23 5.59
C HIS A 54 -5.43 0.53 4.32
N ALA A 55 -5.21 -0.03 3.13
CA ALA A 55 -5.65 0.57 1.88
C ALA A 55 -7.18 0.65 1.80
N GLU A 56 -7.89 -0.31 2.42
CA GLU A 56 -9.35 -0.31 2.54
C GLU A 56 -9.87 0.71 3.57
N MET A 57 -9.04 1.10 4.54
CA MET A 57 -9.43 1.98 5.66
C MET A 57 -9.46 3.47 5.32
N ASN A 58 -9.22 3.83 4.05
CA ASN A 58 -9.19 5.21 3.57
C ASN A 58 -8.45 6.16 4.53
N LEU A 59 -7.21 5.79 4.87
CA LEU A 59 -6.45 6.47 5.94
C LEU A 59 -6.25 7.97 5.68
N VAL A 60 -6.20 8.42 4.42
CA VAL A 60 -6.09 9.85 4.08
C VAL A 60 -6.65 10.14 2.68
N SER A 61 -7.32 11.28 2.54
CA SER A 61 -7.68 11.82 1.23
C SER A 61 -6.40 12.20 0.45
N HIS A 62 -6.20 11.55 -0.68
CA HIS A 62 -5.43 12.01 -1.84
C HIS A 62 -3.90 11.91 -1.92
N ASP A 63 -3.07 11.85 -0.87
CA ASP A 63 -1.62 12.05 -1.15
C ASP A 63 -0.60 11.04 -0.61
N ILE A 64 -0.86 10.37 0.52
CA ILE A 64 -0.02 9.24 0.95
C ILE A 64 -0.94 8.16 1.48
N SER A 65 -1.40 7.30 0.58
CA SER A 65 -2.14 6.09 0.94
C SER A 65 -1.17 4.91 1.11
N PRO A 66 -1.56 3.88 1.89
CA PRO A 66 -0.90 2.58 1.89
C PRO A 66 -0.67 2.03 0.47
N THR A 67 -1.60 2.30 -0.45
CA THR A 67 -1.47 2.00 -1.88
C THR A 67 -0.20 2.60 -2.50
N GLY A 68 0.20 3.80 -2.09
CA GLY A 68 1.42 4.45 -2.56
C GLY A 68 2.69 3.74 -2.08
N LEU A 69 2.68 3.16 -0.87
CA LEU A 69 3.77 2.32 -0.39
C LEU A 69 3.79 0.99 -1.13
N VAL A 70 2.63 0.32 -1.27
CA VAL A 70 2.49 -0.94 -2.02
C VAL A 70 3.07 -0.77 -3.43
N ASN A 71 2.66 0.28 -4.15
CA ASN A 71 3.20 0.62 -5.46
C ASN A 71 4.73 0.80 -5.45
N THR A 72 5.28 1.39 -4.39
CA THR A 72 6.74 1.61 -4.27
C THR A 72 7.49 0.31 -3.96
N ILE A 73 6.87 -0.63 -3.25
CA ILE A 73 7.45 -1.95 -2.96
C ILE A 73 7.64 -2.76 -4.26
N PHE A 74 6.63 -2.75 -5.14
CA PHE A 74 6.67 -3.54 -6.38
C PHE A 74 7.37 -2.84 -7.55
N ARG A 75 7.49 -1.51 -7.49
CA ARG A 75 8.07 -0.72 -8.57
C ARG A 75 9.50 -1.16 -8.91
N ASP A 76 9.72 -1.42 -10.21
CA ASP A 76 11.01 -1.74 -10.81
C ASP A 76 11.71 -2.96 -10.17
N ASN A 77 10.97 -3.82 -9.46
CA ASN A 77 11.50 -4.98 -8.75
C ASN A 77 10.73 -6.26 -9.10
N ARG A 78 11.20 -6.95 -10.14
CA ARG A 78 10.58 -8.18 -10.66
C ARG A 78 10.57 -9.33 -9.66
N SER A 79 11.62 -9.49 -8.86
CA SER A 79 11.69 -10.59 -7.88
C SER A 79 10.63 -10.43 -6.80
N VAL A 80 10.32 -9.19 -6.43
CA VAL A 80 9.22 -8.86 -5.52
C VAL A 80 7.85 -9.03 -6.20
N CYS A 81 7.69 -8.61 -7.46
CA CYS A 81 6.45 -8.82 -8.22
C CYS A 81 6.10 -10.32 -8.37
N ALA A 82 7.10 -11.18 -8.56
CA ALA A 82 6.90 -12.63 -8.64
C ALA A 82 6.43 -13.26 -7.33
N GLN A 83 6.57 -12.56 -6.20
CA GLN A 83 6.13 -13.01 -4.87
C GLN A 83 4.71 -12.52 -4.51
N VAL A 84 4.02 -11.84 -5.43
CA VAL A 84 2.64 -11.39 -5.20
C VAL A 84 1.74 -12.63 -5.04
N GLN A 85 1.06 -12.69 -3.90
CA GLN A 85 0.06 -13.72 -3.65
C GLN A 85 -1.22 -13.44 -4.43
N GLU A 86 -1.90 -14.49 -4.87
CA GLU A 86 -3.17 -14.39 -5.61
C GLU A 86 -4.22 -13.60 -4.83
N ASP A 87 -4.31 -13.80 -3.51
CA ASP A 87 -5.23 -13.07 -2.64
C ASP A 87 -5.02 -11.56 -2.70
N THR A 88 -3.77 -11.11 -2.80
CA THR A 88 -3.44 -9.68 -2.95
C THR A 88 -4.01 -9.13 -4.26
N VAL A 89 -3.88 -9.88 -5.36
CA VAL A 89 -4.45 -9.49 -6.65
C VAL A 89 -5.97 -9.42 -6.57
N ARG A 90 -6.61 -10.44 -5.99
CA ARG A 90 -8.07 -10.49 -5.80
C ARG A 90 -8.59 -9.29 -5.00
N THR A 91 -7.94 -8.92 -3.89
CA THR A 91 -8.34 -7.74 -3.11
C THR A 91 -8.24 -6.45 -3.92
N PHE A 92 -7.14 -6.25 -4.66
CA PHE A 92 -6.98 -5.05 -5.49
C PHE A 92 -7.96 -4.99 -6.66
N VAL A 93 -8.35 -6.13 -7.25
CA VAL A 93 -9.42 -6.20 -8.26
C VAL A 93 -10.76 -5.82 -7.64
N ALA A 94 -11.09 -6.34 -6.47
CA ALA A 94 -12.32 -5.97 -5.76
C ALA A 94 -12.35 -4.46 -5.43
N LEU A 95 -11.25 -3.90 -4.91
CA LEU A 95 -11.14 -2.47 -4.63
C LEU A 95 -11.24 -1.61 -5.89
N ALA A 96 -10.65 -2.06 -7.01
CA ALA A 96 -10.78 -1.37 -8.30
C ALA A 96 -12.22 -1.39 -8.83
N ALA A 97 -12.94 -2.50 -8.64
CA ALA A 97 -14.33 -2.65 -9.06
C ALA A 97 -15.30 -1.81 -8.20
N HIS A 98 -15.05 -1.69 -6.88
CA HIS A 98 -15.93 -0.97 -5.97
C HIS A 98 -15.67 0.54 -5.89
N GLU A 99 -14.40 0.96 -5.75
CA GLU A 99 -14.08 2.37 -5.58
C GLU A 99 -13.82 3.10 -6.91
N HIS A 100 -13.68 2.37 -8.03
CA HIS A 100 -13.31 2.90 -9.35
C HIS A 100 -12.07 3.82 -9.34
N ALA A 101 -11.21 3.70 -8.32
CA ALA A 101 -10.09 4.61 -8.14
C ALA A 101 -8.88 4.16 -9.01
N PRO A 102 -8.31 5.05 -9.85
CA PRO A 102 -7.21 4.70 -10.77
C PRO A 102 -5.96 4.12 -10.09
N ARG A 103 -5.78 4.40 -8.79
CA ARG A 103 -4.67 3.91 -7.97
C ARG A 103 -4.59 2.38 -7.88
N PHE A 104 -5.73 1.68 -7.88
CA PHE A 104 -5.77 0.22 -7.78
C PHE A 104 -5.49 -0.44 -9.14
N ILE A 105 -5.99 0.15 -10.22
CA ILE A 105 -5.67 -0.26 -11.60
C ILE A 105 -4.16 -0.08 -11.85
N ARG A 106 -3.57 1.02 -11.36
CA ARG A 106 -2.13 1.27 -11.48
C ARG A 106 -1.29 0.19 -10.81
N PHE A 107 -1.73 -0.33 -9.66
CA PHE A 107 -1.08 -1.46 -9.00
C PHE A 107 -1.15 -2.72 -9.86
N LEU A 108 -2.35 -3.09 -10.35
CA LEU A 108 -2.53 -4.27 -11.20
C LEU A 108 -1.66 -4.20 -12.46
N ARG A 109 -1.57 -3.04 -13.10
CA ARG A 109 -0.68 -2.82 -14.24
C ARG A 109 0.79 -3.03 -13.90
N MET A 110 1.24 -2.61 -12.72
CA MET A 110 2.63 -2.82 -12.29
C MET A 110 2.96 -4.29 -12.04
N VAL A 111 2.03 -5.07 -11.49
CA VAL A 111 2.27 -6.49 -11.24
C VAL A 111 2.31 -7.27 -12.56
N VAL A 112 1.40 -6.96 -13.50
CA VAL A 112 1.31 -7.66 -14.80
C VAL A 112 2.43 -7.24 -15.75
N ALA A 113 2.79 -5.96 -15.76
CA ALA A 113 3.78 -5.40 -16.67
C ALA A 113 4.73 -4.43 -15.92
N PRO A 114 5.65 -4.95 -15.08
CA PRO A 114 6.53 -4.11 -14.26
C PRO A 114 7.47 -3.19 -15.07
N ASN A 115 7.64 -3.45 -16.37
CA ASN A 115 8.50 -2.68 -17.27
C ASN A 115 7.75 -1.84 -18.31
N SER A 116 6.41 -1.88 -18.38
CA SER A 116 5.66 -1.07 -19.35
C SER A 116 5.64 0.39 -18.88
N ARG A 117 6.42 1.24 -19.55
CA ARG A 117 6.34 2.70 -19.39
C ARG A 117 5.02 3.22 -19.96
#